data_AF-Q3BZF2-F1
#
_entry.id   AF-Q3BZF2-F1
#
_cell.length_a   1.000
_cell.length_b   1.000
_cell.length_c   1.000
_cell.angle_alpha   90.00
_cell.angle_beta   90.00
_cell.angle_gamma   90.00
#
_symmetry.space_group_name_H-M   'P 1'
#
loop_
_entity.id
_entity.type
_entity.pdbx_description
1 polymer ?
#
loop_
_entity_poly.entity_id
_entity_poly.type
_entity_poly.pdbx_seq_one_letter_code
_entity_poly.pdbx_strand_id
1 'polypeptide(L)'
;MVRQAADEYRTAKAAAELAAQLHSEGESLLPGTGGDVWRELYEAAKRFSVQVDPGKTIVDLTPEDACLLCQQPLQEGAARMHRFEAFVQAEAEKIHAAKKAALAVVYVPMTKHPIAFGLDEALLLALRSEDEGIAEELPTHETALLDRQQSIRKAAESNDWSVVLSLATSFSQRLSQLSVQLDLSAKALEEASDEAARKAMQAELGELDARAQLGLVKDAVLSAVAKLAHLARLKACLPALRTNGISTKASELAEKVVSQELADALNREFAALKVNALRVSTQSRSERGKPLHRLRLELPQSRTPSEILSEGEQRAIAIASFLAEISLNGQTSGIIFDDPVCSLDHRRRELVAKRLVQEAAKRQVIVFTHDLYFLKLLADDGKRLGVSVQTQSVSRQQQGFGVTSADLPFEGKTSSQRVGVVKNIQVLAAKAYSQNDQENYEMHTVRAYTLLRLAWERSVEEVLLRNVVIRFRKSVDTQRLSGVTVSDGDYARVNDGMTKCSNYAHDRPEIAGVALPDPDELLADILAFDSFIKEVNARSVATEVVRKKGPAASVAVA
;
A
#
# COMPACT_ATOMS: atom_id res chain seq x y z
N MET A 1 46.54 90.03 0.27
CA MET A 1 46.19 90.60 1.58
C MET A 1 47.42 90.82 2.46
N VAL A 2 48.19 89.79 2.85
CA VAL A 2 49.38 89.99 3.73
C VAL A 2 50.41 90.95 3.11
N ARG A 3 50.75 90.79 1.81
CA ARG A 3 51.65 91.70 1.09
C ARG A 3 51.22 93.17 1.17
N GLN A 4 49.97 93.44 0.81
CA GLN A 4 49.40 94.79 0.85
C GLN A 4 49.43 95.37 2.27
N ALA A 5 49.03 94.61 3.29
CA ALA A 5 49.05 95.08 4.67
C ALA A 5 50.48 95.33 5.18
N ALA A 6 51.46 94.54 4.73
CA ALA A 6 52.86 94.71 5.08
C ALA A 6 53.47 95.93 4.38
N ASP A 7 53.13 96.16 3.11
CA ASP A 7 53.58 97.34 2.36
C ASP A 7 52.98 98.62 2.97
N GLU A 8 51.68 98.63 3.28
CA GLU A 8 51.02 99.74 3.98
C GLU A 8 51.62 100.01 5.38
N TYR A 9 51.96 98.96 6.12
CA TYR A 9 52.68 99.09 7.39
C TYR A 9 54.07 99.70 7.20
N ARG A 10 54.84 99.26 6.20
CA ARG A 10 56.18 99.80 5.95
C ARG A 10 56.14 101.26 5.46
N THR A 11 55.18 101.62 4.61
CA THR A 11 54.98 103.02 4.20
C THR A 11 54.61 103.89 5.39
N ALA A 12 53.71 103.42 6.26
CA ALA A 12 53.35 104.14 7.47
C ALA A 12 54.54 104.24 8.45
N LYS A 13 55.35 103.18 8.56
CA LYS A 13 56.58 103.17 9.36
C LYS A 13 57.62 104.17 8.85
N ALA A 14 57.87 104.22 7.54
CA ALA A 14 58.81 105.17 6.95
C ALA A 14 58.33 106.63 7.09
N ALA A 15 57.01 106.88 6.96
CA ALA A 15 56.43 108.20 7.17
C ALA A 15 56.52 108.64 8.64
N ALA A 16 56.30 107.72 9.57
CA ALA A 16 56.51 107.93 11.01
C ALA A 16 58.00 108.21 11.33
N GLU A 17 58.93 107.42 10.78
CA GLU A 17 60.38 107.64 10.94
C GLU A 17 60.85 108.98 10.37
N LEU A 18 60.33 109.41 9.21
CA LEU A 18 60.62 110.72 8.64
C LEU A 18 60.03 111.87 9.48
N ALA A 19 58.81 111.70 9.99
CA ALA A 19 58.22 112.65 10.93
C ALA A 19 59.04 112.74 12.23
N ALA A 20 59.61 111.63 12.70
CA ALA A 20 60.51 111.59 13.85
C ALA A 20 61.81 112.37 13.58
N GLN A 21 62.38 112.20 12.39
CA GLN A 21 63.59 112.93 11.97
C GLN A 21 63.33 114.44 11.89
N LEU A 22 62.25 114.88 11.23
CA LEU A 22 61.87 116.30 11.12
C LEU A 22 61.57 116.92 12.49
N HIS A 23 61.00 116.15 13.43
CA HIS A 23 60.73 116.63 14.79
C HIS A 23 62.01 116.74 15.65
N SER A 24 63.11 116.12 15.22
CA SER A 24 64.42 116.15 15.89
C SER A 24 65.38 117.22 15.35
N GLU A 25 65.04 117.92 14.26
CA GLU A 25 65.86 119.01 13.71
C GLU A 25 65.82 120.26 14.60
N GLY A 26 66.95 120.58 15.24
CA GLY A 26 67.14 121.84 15.99
C GLY A 26 67.72 121.71 17.42
N GLU A 27 67.82 120.50 17.98
CA GLU A 27 68.41 120.26 19.31
C GLU A 27 69.21 118.93 19.37
N SER A 28 70.22 118.84 20.24
CA SER A 28 71.02 117.62 20.45
C SER A 28 70.24 116.57 21.28
N LEU A 29 69.33 115.84 20.64
CA LEU A 29 68.63 114.70 21.25
C LEU A 29 69.46 113.41 21.15
N LEU A 30 69.18 112.44 22.04
CA LEU A 30 69.85 111.14 22.02
C LEU A 30 69.46 110.35 20.76
N PRO A 31 70.41 109.63 20.11
CA PRO A 31 70.10 108.73 19.01
C PRO A 31 69.01 107.73 19.40
N GLY A 32 67.96 107.61 18.59
CA GLY A 32 66.81 106.74 18.86
C GLY A 32 65.62 107.40 19.57
N THR A 33 65.73 108.68 19.96
CA THR A 33 64.59 109.49 20.40
C THR A 33 63.58 109.61 19.24
N GLY A 34 62.32 109.27 19.48
CA GLY A 34 61.26 109.20 18.44
C GLY A 34 61.00 107.80 17.88
N GLY A 35 61.92 106.85 18.06
CA GLY A 35 61.76 105.45 17.64
C GLY A 35 60.87 104.60 18.56
N ASP A 36 60.57 103.37 18.15
CA ASP A 36 59.64 102.46 18.85
C ASP A 36 59.99 102.23 20.33
N VAL A 37 61.27 101.96 20.63
CA VAL A 37 61.74 101.68 22.00
C VAL A 37 61.62 102.91 22.90
N TRP A 38 61.98 104.08 22.38
CA TRP A 38 61.82 105.34 23.10
C TRP A 38 60.34 105.66 23.34
N ARG A 39 59.47 105.30 22.40
CA ARG A 39 58.03 105.52 22.55
C ARG A 39 57.41 104.65 23.61
N GLU A 40 57.78 103.37 23.68
CA GLU A 40 57.32 102.50 24.77
C GLU A 40 57.70 103.09 26.14
N LEU A 41 58.91 103.63 26.25
CA LEU A 41 59.36 104.36 27.44
C LEU A 41 58.54 105.64 27.68
N TYR A 42 58.30 106.44 26.64
CA TYR A 42 57.53 107.68 26.73
C TYR A 42 56.06 107.44 27.11
N GLU A 43 55.41 106.46 26.50
CA GLU A 43 54.03 106.08 26.80
C GLU A 43 53.91 105.47 28.20
N ALA A 44 54.92 104.74 28.66
CA ALA A 44 54.98 104.28 30.05
C ALA A 44 55.09 105.46 31.01
N ALA A 45 55.96 106.45 30.71
CA ALA A 45 56.08 107.67 31.49
C ALA A 45 54.76 108.49 31.50
N LYS A 46 54.06 108.58 30.36
CA LYS A 46 52.74 109.22 30.26
C LYS A 46 51.67 108.46 31.05
N ARG A 47 51.65 107.13 30.98
CA ARG A 47 50.74 106.32 31.80
C ARG A 47 51.00 106.55 33.29
N PHE A 48 52.27 106.69 33.68
CA PHE A 48 52.65 107.02 35.04
C PHE A 48 52.21 108.45 35.44
N SER A 49 52.30 109.44 34.54
CA SER A 49 51.86 110.82 34.84
C SER A 49 50.38 110.87 35.24
N VAL A 50 49.52 110.14 34.55
CA VAL A 50 48.07 110.05 34.85
C VAL A 50 47.81 109.39 36.21
N GLN A 51 48.69 108.51 36.68
CA GLN A 51 48.56 107.90 38.01
C GLN A 51 48.99 108.85 39.14
N VAL A 52 49.99 109.68 38.90
CA VAL A 52 50.54 110.62 39.90
C VAL A 52 49.64 111.84 40.07
N ASP A 53 49.14 112.41 38.97
CA ASP A 53 48.16 113.50 39.00
C ASP A 53 47.17 113.36 37.84
N PRO A 54 45.97 112.79 38.07
CA PRO A 54 44.99 112.52 37.03
C PRO A 54 44.48 113.77 36.29
N GLY A 55 44.62 114.95 36.90
CA GLY A 55 44.12 116.22 36.36
C GLY A 55 45.11 116.94 35.44
N LYS A 56 46.37 116.50 35.38
CA LYS A 56 47.45 117.19 34.68
C LYS A 56 48.03 116.31 33.57
N THR A 57 47.85 116.71 32.32
CA THR A 57 48.36 115.96 31.16
C THR A 57 49.78 116.39 30.82
N ILE A 58 50.44 115.65 29.92
CA ILE A 58 51.82 115.98 29.52
C ILE A 58 51.91 117.40 28.94
N VAL A 59 50.87 117.89 28.25
CA VAL A 59 50.82 119.27 27.73
C VAL A 59 50.56 120.34 28.79
N ASP A 60 50.22 119.95 30.02
CA ASP A 60 50.01 120.86 31.15
C ASP A 60 51.25 120.98 32.05
N LEU A 61 52.36 120.28 31.71
CA LEU A 61 53.60 120.33 32.48
C LEU A 61 54.27 121.71 32.39
N THR A 62 54.73 122.21 33.53
CA THR A 62 55.38 123.51 33.71
C THR A 62 56.86 123.33 34.11
N PRO A 63 57.71 124.37 33.98
CA PRO A 63 59.13 124.31 34.34
C PRO A 63 59.42 123.88 35.80
N GLU A 64 58.46 124.07 36.71
CA GLU A 64 58.59 123.75 38.14
C GLU A 64 58.23 122.29 38.44
N ASP A 65 57.54 121.59 37.52
CA ASP A 65 57.12 120.22 37.72
C ASP A 65 58.29 119.24 37.69
N ALA A 66 58.20 118.18 38.51
CA ALA A 66 59.21 117.13 38.56
C ALA A 66 59.14 116.24 37.30
N CYS A 67 60.30 115.93 36.73
CA CYS A 67 60.45 115.00 35.61
C CYS A 67 59.94 113.60 36.00
N LEU A 68 59.08 113.01 35.17
CA LEU A 68 58.41 111.73 35.42
C LEU A 68 59.37 110.53 35.52
N LEU A 69 60.63 110.70 35.11
CA LEU A 69 61.64 109.65 35.14
C LEU A 69 62.70 109.91 36.22
N CYS A 70 63.30 111.11 36.27
CA CYS A 70 64.39 111.42 37.19
C CYS A 70 64.00 112.27 38.41
N GLN A 71 62.74 112.71 38.48
CA GLN A 71 62.14 113.49 39.59
C GLN A 71 62.78 114.87 39.86
N GLN A 72 63.65 115.37 38.99
CA GLN A 72 64.19 116.74 39.06
C GLN A 72 63.26 117.75 38.36
N PRO A 73 63.25 119.05 38.76
CA PRO A 73 62.43 120.07 38.10
C PRO A 73 62.73 120.16 36.60
N LEU A 74 61.69 120.19 35.77
CA LEU A 74 61.80 120.03 34.31
C LEU A 74 62.51 121.21 33.64
N GLN A 75 62.32 122.43 34.14
CA GLN A 75 62.79 123.66 33.49
C GLN A 75 62.46 123.67 31.99
N GLU A 76 63.46 123.85 31.10
CA GLU A 76 63.30 123.78 29.64
C GLU A 76 62.81 122.40 29.13
N GLY A 77 62.90 121.37 29.96
CA GLY A 77 62.37 120.02 29.72
C GLY A 77 60.84 119.97 29.61
N ALA A 78 60.09 120.90 30.19
CA ALA A 78 58.64 120.94 30.09
C ALA A 78 58.19 121.18 28.64
N ALA A 79 58.80 122.16 27.97
CA ALA A 79 58.56 122.45 26.56
C ALA A 79 58.99 121.29 25.64
N ARG A 80 60.01 120.50 26.02
CA ARG A 80 60.38 119.27 25.30
C ARG A 80 59.34 118.17 25.47
N MET A 81 58.79 117.99 26.67
CA MET A 81 57.73 117.01 26.92
C MET A 81 56.45 117.31 26.14
N HIS A 82 56.08 118.60 26.01
CA HIS A 82 54.95 119.03 25.17
C HIS A 82 55.17 118.70 23.69
N ARG A 83 56.39 118.96 23.19
CA ARG A 83 56.78 118.62 21.82
C ARG A 83 56.73 117.13 21.57
N PHE A 84 57.26 116.32 22.50
CA PHE A 84 57.16 114.87 22.42
C PHE A 84 55.71 114.37 22.41
N GLU A 85 54.80 114.99 23.17
CA GLU A 85 53.37 114.63 23.14
C GLU A 85 52.76 114.97 21.79
N ALA A 86 53.07 116.16 21.24
CA ALA A 86 52.61 116.57 19.91
C ALA A 86 53.15 115.64 18.81
N PHE A 87 54.39 115.15 18.94
CA PHE A 87 54.97 114.16 18.04
C PHE A 87 54.26 112.80 18.13
N VAL A 88 54.04 112.26 19.33
CA VAL A 88 53.33 110.98 19.52
C VAL A 88 51.86 111.08 19.07
N GLN A 89 51.23 112.25 19.19
CA GLN A 89 49.85 112.50 18.73
C GLN A 89 49.75 112.82 17.24
N ALA A 90 50.87 113.02 16.54
CA ALA A 90 50.88 113.37 15.13
C ALA A 90 50.22 112.27 14.27
N GLU A 91 49.52 112.68 13.22
CA GLU A 91 48.70 111.79 12.39
C GLU A 91 49.51 110.63 11.78
N ALA A 92 50.77 110.89 11.41
CA ALA A 92 51.68 109.86 10.88
C ALA A 92 51.88 108.68 11.84
N GLU A 93 51.88 108.92 13.15
CA GLU A 93 52.12 107.89 14.16
C GLU A 93 50.87 107.07 14.51
N LYS A 94 49.70 107.72 14.52
CA LYS A 94 48.41 107.02 14.62
C LYS A 94 48.19 106.10 13.44
N ILE A 95 48.54 106.55 12.23
CA ILE A 95 48.49 105.74 11.02
C ILE A 95 49.45 104.54 11.13
N HIS A 96 50.69 104.72 11.60
CA HIS A 96 51.64 103.61 11.81
C HIS A 96 51.10 102.55 12.78
N ALA A 97 50.55 102.95 13.93
CA ALA A 97 49.96 102.04 14.90
C ALA A 97 48.74 101.28 14.33
N ALA A 98 47.85 101.98 13.63
CA ALA A 98 46.68 101.38 12.99
C ALA A 98 47.08 100.37 11.91
N LYS A 99 48.09 100.68 11.09
CA LYS A 99 48.61 99.76 10.05
C LYS A 99 49.34 98.56 10.65
N LYS A 100 50.04 98.70 11.79
CA LYS A 100 50.62 97.58 12.54
C LYS A 100 49.54 96.60 13.03
N ALA A 101 48.44 97.13 13.58
CA ALA A 101 47.32 96.30 14.01
C ALA A 101 46.62 95.61 12.82
N ALA A 102 46.39 96.33 11.73
CA ALA A 102 45.80 95.76 10.51
C ALA A 102 46.66 94.64 9.89
N LEU A 103 47.99 94.79 9.91
CA LEU A 103 48.92 93.73 9.51
C LEU A 103 48.78 92.49 10.39
N ALA A 104 48.71 92.65 11.71
CA ALA A 104 48.57 91.54 12.65
C ALA A 104 47.27 90.74 12.41
N VAL A 105 46.16 91.40 12.10
CA VAL A 105 44.86 90.77 11.81
C VAL A 105 44.92 89.79 10.63
N VAL A 106 45.76 90.06 9.63
CA VAL A 106 45.88 89.19 8.45
C VAL A 106 47.06 88.21 8.58
N TYR A 107 48.18 88.69 9.14
CA TYR A 107 49.42 87.91 9.27
C TYR A 107 49.28 86.75 10.26
N VAL A 108 48.67 86.99 11.43
CA VAL A 108 48.59 85.97 12.49
C VAL A 108 47.71 84.79 12.07
N PRO A 109 46.47 84.97 11.56
CA PRO A 109 45.67 83.84 11.10
C PRO A 109 46.35 83.08 9.96
N MET A 110 46.99 83.78 9.02
CA MET A 110 47.64 83.15 7.87
C MET A 110 48.87 82.32 8.27
N THR A 111 49.69 82.82 9.21
CA THR A 111 50.92 82.14 9.64
C THR A 111 50.69 81.06 10.71
N LYS A 112 49.59 81.13 11.46
CA LYS A 112 49.25 80.15 12.51
C LYS A 112 48.17 79.16 12.08
N HIS A 113 47.60 79.28 10.88
CA HIS A 113 46.63 78.31 10.39
C HIS A 113 47.30 76.93 10.27
N PRO A 114 46.80 75.89 10.95
CA PRO A 114 47.36 74.55 10.81
C PRO A 114 47.05 74.02 9.41
N ILE A 115 48.09 73.73 8.63
CA ILE A 115 47.97 73.00 7.38
C ILE A 115 48.34 71.56 7.72
N ALA A 116 47.32 70.77 8.03
CA ALA A 116 47.44 69.36 8.34
C ALA A 116 46.23 68.61 7.75
N PHE A 117 46.47 67.76 6.76
CA PHE A 117 45.41 66.95 6.14
C PHE A 117 45.13 65.66 6.90
N GLY A 118 45.97 65.28 7.88
CA GLY A 118 45.75 64.09 8.71
C GLY A 118 45.90 62.79 7.92
N LEU A 119 46.80 62.77 6.93
CA LEU A 119 47.06 61.62 6.07
C LEU A 119 47.87 60.56 6.84
N ASP A 120 47.18 59.64 7.50
CA ASP A 120 47.82 58.45 8.07
C ASP A 120 48.03 57.36 7.01
N GLU A 121 48.83 56.34 7.33
CA GLU A 121 49.18 55.26 6.40
C GLU A 121 47.93 54.47 5.96
N ALA A 122 46.94 54.33 6.85
CA ALA A 122 45.70 53.63 6.54
C ALA A 122 44.85 54.39 5.53
N LEU A 123 44.71 55.71 5.70
CA LEU A 123 43.97 56.57 4.80
C LEU A 123 44.66 56.67 3.43
N LEU A 124 45.99 56.77 3.39
CA LEU A 124 46.74 56.77 2.14
C LEU A 124 46.62 55.45 1.39
N LEU A 125 46.64 54.31 2.10
CA LEU A 125 46.43 53.00 1.48
C LEU A 125 45.01 52.89 0.89
N ALA A 126 43.99 53.35 1.61
CA ALA A 126 42.61 53.35 1.15
C ALA A 126 42.38 54.32 -0.02
N LEU A 127 43.01 55.49 -0.01
CA LEU A 127 42.96 56.40 -1.16
C LEU A 127 43.69 55.81 -2.36
N ARG A 128 44.83 55.13 -2.18
CA ARG A 128 45.59 54.54 -3.30
C ARG A 128 44.80 53.46 -4.03
N SER A 129 43.94 52.72 -3.33
CA SER A 129 43.04 51.75 -4.00
C SER A 129 41.95 52.40 -4.84
N GLU A 130 41.56 53.64 -4.53
CA GLU A 130 40.49 54.36 -5.25
C GLU A 130 41.04 55.30 -6.33
N ASP A 131 42.09 56.08 -6.01
CA ASP A 131 42.80 56.97 -6.92
C ASP A 131 44.28 57.11 -6.48
N GLU A 132 45.13 56.32 -7.12
CA GLU A 132 46.58 56.33 -6.90
C GLU A 132 47.21 57.71 -7.15
N GLY A 133 46.71 58.46 -8.13
CA GLY A 133 47.24 59.79 -8.45
C GLY A 133 46.98 60.80 -7.34
N ILE A 134 45.77 60.82 -6.76
CA ILE A 134 45.46 61.67 -5.62
C ILE A 134 46.27 61.24 -4.39
N ALA A 135 46.42 59.94 -4.14
CA ALA A 135 47.15 59.42 -2.99
C ALA A 135 48.64 59.83 -2.98
N GLU A 136 49.31 59.82 -4.13
CA GLU A 136 50.72 60.23 -4.26
C GLU A 136 50.90 61.76 -4.25
N GLU A 137 49.98 62.50 -4.87
CA GLU A 137 50.12 63.96 -5.03
C GLU A 137 49.71 64.75 -3.78
N LEU A 138 48.81 64.22 -2.94
CA LEU A 138 48.24 64.93 -1.80
C LEU A 138 49.26 65.23 -0.67
N PRO A 139 50.18 64.32 -0.27
CA PRO A 139 51.26 64.64 0.67
C PRO A 139 52.22 65.71 0.13
N THR A 140 52.50 65.65 -1.17
CA THR A 140 53.31 66.66 -1.86
C THR A 140 52.61 68.02 -1.86
N HIS A 141 51.29 68.04 -2.03
CA HIS A 141 50.48 69.25 -1.99
C HIS A 141 50.42 69.87 -0.58
N GLU A 142 50.27 69.05 0.46
CA GLU A 142 50.33 69.49 1.87
C GLU A 142 51.67 70.18 2.17
N THR A 143 52.77 69.54 1.73
CA THR A 143 54.13 70.09 1.86
C THR A 143 54.28 71.41 1.10
N ALA A 144 53.78 71.48 -0.14
CA ALA A 144 53.85 72.70 -0.94
C ALA A 144 53.05 73.88 -0.33
N LEU A 145 51.92 73.60 0.33
CA LEU A 145 51.14 74.61 1.05
C LEU A 145 51.85 75.09 2.33
N LEU A 146 52.49 74.17 3.06
CA LEU A 146 53.34 74.49 4.22
C LEU A 146 54.54 75.35 3.80
N ASP A 147 55.26 74.96 2.75
CA ASP A 147 56.41 75.70 2.21
C ASP A 147 55.98 77.08 1.71
N ARG A 148 54.81 77.17 1.07
CA ARG A 148 54.22 78.45 0.69
C ARG A 148 53.94 79.31 1.92
N GLN A 149 53.32 78.76 2.97
CA GLN A 149 53.05 79.49 4.21
C GLN A 149 54.35 80.02 4.84
N GLN A 150 55.41 79.21 4.86
CA GLN A 150 56.73 79.62 5.32
C GLN A 150 57.37 80.70 4.43
N SER A 151 57.22 80.62 3.11
CA SER A 151 57.73 81.62 2.17
C SER A 151 57.06 82.99 2.36
N ILE A 152 55.74 83.00 2.62
CA ILE A 152 54.99 84.23 2.93
C ILE A 152 55.45 84.83 4.26
N ARG A 153 55.73 83.98 5.25
CA ARG A 153 56.28 84.41 6.54
C ARG A 153 57.63 85.11 6.36
N LYS A 154 58.56 84.47 5.64
CA LYS A 154 59.88 85.03 5.32
C LYS A 154 59.79 86.33 4.52
N ALA A 155 58.94 86.36 3.49
CA ALA A 155 58.73 87.54 2.66
C ALA A 155 58.17 88.75 3.44
N ALA A 156 57.28 88.50 4.39
CA ALA A 156 56.75 89.55 5.27
C ALA A 156 57.86 90.19 6.12
N GLU A 157 58.78 89.36 6.64
CA GLU A 157 59.92 89.78 7.47
C GLU A 157 61.02 90.47 6.66
N SER A 158 61.41 89.92 5.50
CA SER A 158 62.54 90.41 4.69
C SER A 158 62.17 91.52 3.69
N ASN A 159 60.87 91.77 3.46
CA ASN A 159 60.36 92.63 2.39
C ASN A 159 60.72 92.16 0.97
N ASP A 160 61.11 90.89 0.81
CA ASP A 160 61.27 90.29 -0.50
C ASP A 160 60.05 89.43 -0.83
N TRP A 161 59.12 89.98 -1.62
CA TRP A 161 57.94 89.24 -2.05
C TRP A 161 58.20 88.38 -3.29
N SER A 162 59.39 88.46 -3.90
CA SER A 162 59.75 87.63 -5.06
C SER A 162 60.04 86.18 -4.66
N VAL A 163 60.39 85.93 -3.39
CA VAL A 163 60.64 84.58 -2.85
C VAL A 163 59.38 83.82 -2.43
N VAL A 164 58.20 84.44 -2.53
CA VAL A 164 56.95 83.72 -2.27
C VAL A 164 56.73 82.71 -3.39
N LEU A 165 56.55 81.44 -3.02
CA LEU A 165 56.29 80.37 -3.98
C LEU A 165 55.00 80.65 -4.79
N SER A 166 54.62 79.83 -5.76
CA SER A 166 53.28 79.92 -6.38
C SER A 166 52.24 79.21 -5.53
N LEU A 167 50.95 79.53 -5.70
CA LEU A 167 49.88 78.75 -5.09
C LEU A 167 49.69 77.49 -5.94
N ALA A 168 49.84 76.32 -5.34
CA ALA A 168 49.56 75.07 -6.02
C ALA A 168 48.06 74.97 -6.40
N THR A 169 47.76 74.32 -7.51
CA THR A 169 46.39 74.10 -7.99
C THR A 169 45.57 73.38 -6.93
N SER A 170 44.34 73.83 -6.69
CA SER A 170 43.50 73.25 -5.64
C SER A 170 43.10 71.81 -5.96
N PHE A 171 43.31 70.90 -5.01
CA PHE A 171 42.79 69.53 -5.07
C PHE A 171 41.31 69.40 -4.73
N SER A 172 40.67 70.49 -4.27
CA SER A 172 39.28 70.47 -3.78
C SER A 172 38.29 69.89 -4.79
N GLN A 173 38.43 70.24 -6.07
CA GLN A 173 37.54 69.74 -7.12
C GLN A 173 37.76 68.25 -7.38
N ARG A 174 39.02 67.79 -7.45
CA ARG A 174 39.36 66.36 -7.64
C ARG A 174 38.86 65.51 -6.47
N LEU A 175 39.09 65.98 -5.24
CA LEU A 175 38.59 65.31 -4.03
C LEU A 175 37.06 65.28 -3.96
N SER A 176 36.39 66.36 -4.35
CA SER A 176 34.92 66.41 -4.39
C SER A 176 34.35 65.46 -5.45
N GLN A 177 34.99 65.37 -6.62
CA GLN A 177 34.61 64.42 -7.66
C GLN A 177 34.79 62.98 -7.21
N LEU A 178 35.93 62.66 -6.58
CA LEU A 178 36.17 61.34 -6.01
C LEU A 178 35.13 60.98 -4.95
N SER A 179 34.79 61.90 -4.05
CA SER A 179 33.73 61.70 -3.05
C SER A 179 32.38 61.34 -3.69
N VAL A 180 31.95 62.11 -4.71
CA VAL A 180 30.69 61.84 -5.43
C VAL A 180 30.73 60.48 -6.12
N GLN A 181 31.86 60.12 -6.73
CA GLN A 181 32.02 58.82 -7.38
C GLN A 181 31.93 57.68 -6.36
N LEU A 182 32.58 57.81 -5.21
CA LEU A 182 32.53 56.82 -4.13
C LEU A 182 31.11 56.67 -3.57
N ASP A 183 30.38 57.77 -3.37
CA ASP A 183 28.98 57.75 -2.92
C ASP A 183 28.05 57.05 -3.93
N LEU A 184 28.28 57.26 -5.23
CA LEU A 184 27.53 56.58 -6.29
C LEU A 184 27.83 55.08 -6.32
N SER A 185 29.11 54.71 -6.20
CA SER A 185 29.52 53.31 -6.11
C SER A 185 28.95 52.62 -4.88
N ALA A 186 28.94 53.29 -3.72
CA ALA A 186 28.36 52.77 -2.49
C ALA A 186 26.85 52.51 -2.65
N LYS A 187 26.09 53.46 -3.20
CA LYS A 187 24.66 53.27 -3.50
C LYS A 187 24.41 52.11 -4.46
N ALA A 188 25.19 52.00 -5.53
CA ALA A 188 25.07 50.91 -6.48
C ALA A 188 25.36 49.54 -5.82
N LEU A 189 26.33 49.47 -4.91
CA LEU A 189 26.64 48.25 -4.15
C LEU A 189 25.54 47.92 -3.12
N GLU A 190 24.94 48.91 -2.47
CA GLU A 190 23.80 48.72 -1.56
C GLU A 190 22.54 48.24 -2.31
N GLU A 191 22.25 48.82 -3.48
CA GLU A 191 21.15 48.37 -4.35
C GLU A 191 21.42 46.96 -4.93
N ALA A 192 22.67 46.64 -5.27
CA ALA A 192 23.08 45.29 -5.68
C ALA A 192 23.12 44.28 -4.51
N SER A 193 23.11 44.76 -3.27
CA SER A 193 22.97 43.99 -2.03
C SER A 193 21.51 43.71 -1.67
N ASP A 194 20.55 44.11 -2.52
CA ASP A 194 19.18 43.61 -2.46
C ASP A 194 19.18 42.11 -2.77
N GLU A 195 19.16 41.32 -1.70
CA GLU A 195 19.12 39.86 -1.72
C GLU A 195 17.98 39.32 -2.60
N ALA A 196 16.87 40.05 -2.74
CA ALA A 196 15.78 39.67 -3.62
C ALA A 196 16.14 39.88 -5.10
N ALA A 197 16.72 41.02 -5.46
CA ALA A 197 17.19 41.30 -6.82
C ALA A 197 18.34 40.36 -7.24
N ARG A 198 19.27 40.09 -6.31
CA ARG A 198 20.38 39.14 -6.53
C ARG A 198 19.87 37.72 -6.76
N LYS A 199 18.91 37.23 -5.97
CA LYS A 199 18.29 35.92 -6.19
C LYS A 199 17.56 35.85 -7.53
N ALA A 200 16.87 36.92 -7.92
CA ALA A 200 16.18 36.98 -9.21
C ALA A 200 17.16 36.88 -10.38
N MET A 201 18.26 37.66 -10.36
CA MET A 201 19.29 37.59 -11.42
C MET A 201 20.03 36.24 -11.43
N GLN A 202 20.29 35.64 -10.27
CA GLN A 202 20.89 34.30 -10.21
C GLN A 202 19.97 33.21 -10.77
N ALA A 203 18.66 33.31 -10.51
CA ALA A 203 17.66 32.42 -11.09
C ALA A 203 17.58 32.59 -12.61
N GLU A 204 17.61 33.84 -13.10
CA GLU A 204 17.62 34.15 -14.53
C GLU A 204 18.89 33.64 -15.21
N LEU A 205 20.06 33.86 -14.61
CA LEU A 205 21.33 33.30 -15.10
C LEU A 205 21.28 31.78 -15.16
N GLY A 206 20.78 31.13 -14.10
CA GLY A 206 20.63 29.68 -14.04
C GLY A 206 19.69 29.15 -15.14
N GLU A 207 18.58 29.83 -15.40
CA GLU A 207 17.65 29.49 -16.48
C GLU A 207 18.27 29.70 -17.87
N LEU A 208 18.98 30.81 -18.08
CA LEU A 208 19.65 31.11 -19.35
C LEU A 208 20.80 30.12 -19.64
N ASP A 209 21.60 29.78 -18.63
CA ASP A 209 22.67 28.79 -18.77
C ASP A 209 22.08 27.39 -19.03
N ALA A 210 21.00 27.02 -18.31
CA ALA A 210 20.27 25.79 -18.58
C ALA A 210 19.73 25.73 -20.02
N ARG A 211 19.22 26.85 -20.57
CA ARG A 211 18.79 26.93 -21.98
C ARG A 211 19.95 26.82 -22.96
N ALA A 212 21.09 27.44 -22.67
CA ALA A 212 22.29 27.34 -23.49
C ALA A 212 22.81 25.89 -23.52
N GLN A 213 22.94 25.26 -22.36
CA GLN A 213 23.35 23.84 -22.23
C GLN A 213 22.34 22.89 -22.88
N LEU A 214 21.03 23.10 -22.66
CA LEU A 214 19.97 22.33 -23.31
C LEU A 214 20.01 22.50 -24.83
N GLY A 215 20.36 23.70 -25.33
CA GLY A 215 20.55 23.98 -26.75
C GLY A 215 21.58 23.05 -27.39
N LEU A 216 22.71 22.78 -26.71
CA LEU A 216 23.76 21.88 -27.19
C LEU A 216 23.31 20.43 -27.36
N VAL A 217 22.35 19.98 -26.54
CA VAL A 217 21.86 18.58 -26.51
C VAL A 217 20.40 18.44 -26.91
N LYS A 218 19.78 19.49 -27.44
CA LYS A 218 18.33 19.59 -27.68
C LYS A 218 17.81 18.41 -28.50
N ASP A 219 18.48 18.10 -29.60
CA ASP A 219 18.06 17.02 -30.50
C ASP A 219 18.19 15.64 -29.84
N ALA A 220 19.21 15.43 -29.01
CA ALA A 220 19.37 14.20 -28.23
C ALA A 220 18.26 14.04 -27.19
N VAL A 221 17.88 15.12 -26.50
CA VAL A 221 16.77 15.14 -25.54
C VAL A 221 15.44 14.87 -26.23
N LEU A 222 15.14 15.55 -27.34
CA LEU A 222 13.92 15.30 -28.12
C LEU A 222 13.84 13.85 -28.64
N SER A 223 14.96 13.29 -29.09
CA SER A 223 15.06 11.89 -29.48
C SER A 223 14.78 10.94 -28.31
N ALA A 224 15.33 11.22 -27.13
CA ALA A 224 15.08 10.44 -25.92
C ALA A 224 13.61 10.50 -25.49
N VAL A 225 12.98 11.69 -25.52
CA VAL A 225 11.55 11.87 -25.24
C VAL A 225 10.70 11.07 -26.22
N ALA A 226 10.99 11.12 -27.51
CA ALA A 226 10.28 10.34 -28.53
C ALA A 226 10.42 8.83 -28.30
N LYS A 227 11.62 8.36 -27.96
CA LYS A 227 11.88 6.95 -27.60
C LYS A 227 11.12 6.53 -26.35
N LEU A 228 11.11 7.35 -25.29
CA LEU A 228 10.37 7.08 -24.06
C LEU A 228 8.86 7.05 -24.30
N ALA A 229 8.32 7.98 -25.10
CA ALA A 229 6.92 7.96 -25.49
C ALA A 229 6.56 6.72 -26.32
N HIS A 230 7.45 6.29 -27.22
CA HIS A 230 7.27 5.04 -27.95
C HIS A 230 7.32 3.81 -27.03
N LEU A 231 8.28 3.75 -26.11
CA LEU A 231 8.40 2.69 -25.12
C LEU A 231 7.17 2.62 -24.21
N ALA A 232 6.62 3.77 -23.79
CA ALA A 232 5.38 3.84 -23.03
C ALA A 232 4.20 3.25 -23.81
N ARG A 233 4.05 3.59 -25.10
CA ARG A 233 3.03 2.99 -25.98
C ARG A 233 3.19 1.47 -26.11
N LEU A 234 4.42 0.99 -26.33
CA LEU A 234 4.70 -0.46 -26.41
C LEU A 234 4.39 -1.17 -25.08
N LYS A 235 4.75 -0.56 -23.94
CA LYS A 235 4.39 -1.08 -22.60
C LYS A 235 2.89 -1.13 -22.37
N ALA A 236 2.13 -0.15 -22.87
CA ALA A 236 0.67 -0.14 -22.79
C ALA A 236 0.03 -1.24 -23.66
N CYS A 237 0.71 -1.68 -24.74
CA CYS A 237 0.27 -2.79 -25.58
C CYS A 237 0.63 -4.17 -25.01
N LEU A 238 1.66 -4.29 -24.15
CA LEU A 238 2.07 -5.57 -23.56
C LEU A 238 0.93 -6.34 -22.87
N PRO A 239 0.02 -5.71 -22.09
CA PRO A 239 -1.15 -6.38 -21.52
C PRO A 239 -2.04 -7.08 -22.57
N ALA A 240 -2.24 -6.47 -23.74
CA ALA A 240 -3.07 -7.04 -24.81
C ALA A 240 -2.44 -8.27 -25.49
N LEU A 241 -1.11 -8.41 -25.38
CA LEU A 241 -0.36 -9.57 -25.88
C LEU A 241 -0.27 -10.71 -24.85
N ARG A 242 -0.79 -10.52 -23.64
CA ARG A 242 -0.75 -11.55 -22.61
C ARG A 242 -1.75 -12.66 -22.95
N THR A 243 -1.24 -13.84 -23.29
CA THR A 243 -2.02 -15.05 -23.58
C THR A 243 -2.63 -15.71 -22.34
N ASN A 244 -2.34 -15.18 -21.16
CA ASN A 244 -2.76 -15.77 -19.89
C ASN A 244 -4.14 -15.32 -19.40
N GLY A 245 -4.76 -14.27 -19.97
CA GLY A 245 -6.06 -13.77 -19.49
C GLY A 245 -7.15 -14.84 -19.49
N ILE A 246 -7.21 -15.66 -20.55
CA ILE A 246 -8.11 -16.82 -20.62
C ILE A 246 -7.74 -17.87 -19.58
N SER A 247 -6.44 -18.12 -19.35
CA SER A 247 -5.98 -19.10 -18.37
C SER A 247 -6.31 -18.69 -16.94
N THR A 248 -6.06 -17.42 -16.59
CA THR A 248 -6.38 -16.87 -15.27
C THR A 248 -7.88 -16.90 -15.01
N LYS A 249 -8.69 -16.53 -16.02
CA LYS A 249 -10.15 -16.57 -15.88
C LYS A 249 -10.72 -17.98 -15.81
N ALA A 250 -10.15 -18.91 -16.58
CA ALA A 250 -10.47 -20.33 -16.48
C ALA A 250 -10.12 -20.91 -15.11
N SER A 251 -8.97 -20.54 -14.52
CA SER A 251 -8.60 -20.92 -13.15
C SER A 251 -9.56 -20.35 -12.10
N GLU A 252 -9.91 -19.06 -12.18
CA GLU A 252 -10.87 -18.43 -11.27
C GLU A 252 -12.26 -19.10 -11.31
N LEU A 253 -12.76 -19.37 -12.52
CA LEU A 253 -14.07 -20.02 -12.71
C LEU A 253 -14.06 -21.45 -12.18
N ALA A 254 -12.98 -22.19 -12.43
CA ALA A 254 -12.88 -23.58 -12.03
C ALA A 254 -12.72 -23.74 -10.50
N GLU A 255 -12.03 -22.80 -9.83
CA GLU A 255 -11.97 -22.70 -8.38
C GLU A 255 -13.35 -22.38 -7.77
N LYS A 256 -14.06 -21.38 -8.31
CA LYS A 256 -15.37 -20.96 -7.78
C LYS A 256 -16.52 -21.94 -8.03
N VAL A 257 -16.60 -22.56 -9.21
CA VAL A 257 -17.84 -23.23 -9.65
C VAL A 257 -17.82 -24.74 -9.44
N VAL A 258 -16.65 -25.39 -9.45
CA VAL A 258 -16.59 -26.86 -9.53
C VAL A 258 -15.93 -27.50 -8.31
N SER A 259 -15.02 -26.80 -7.63
CA SER A 259 -14.14 -27.47 -6.67
C SER A 259 -14.81 -27.77 -5.31
N GLN A 260 -15.41 -26.77 -4.67
CA GLN A 260 -15.91 -26.92 -3.30
C GLN A 260 -17.24 -27.69 -3.24
N GLU A 261 -18.20 -27.35 -4.09
CA GLU A 261 -19.51 -28.03 -4.11
C GLU A 261 -19.40 -29.50 -4.48
N LEU A 262 -18.51 -29.85 -5.42
CA LEU A 262 -18.20 -31.23 -5.78
C LEU A 262 -17.51 -31.99 -4.66
N ALA A 263 -16.53 -31.38 -3.98
CA ALA A 263 -15.89 -31.99 -2.83
C ALA A 263 -16.89 -32.26 -1.70
N ASP A 264 -17.78 -31.29 -1.41
CA ASP A 264 -18.80 -31.44 -0.38
C ASP A 264 -19.84 -32.52 -0.76
N ALA A 265 -20.27 -32.56 -2.03
CA ALA A 265 -21.16 -33.61 -2.54
C ALA A 265 -20.52 -35.00 -2.44
N LEU A 266 -19.26 -35.14 -2.86
CA LEU A 266 -18.50 -36.39 -2.75
C LEU A 266 -18.35 -36.86 -1.31
N ASN A 267 -17.98 -35.95 -0.41
CA ASN A 267 -17.82 -36.28 1.01
C ASN A 267 -19.15 -36.70 1.65
N ARG A 268 -20.29 -36.11 1.24
CA ARG A 268 -21.64 -36.57 1.65
C ARG A 268 -21.93 -37.99 1.18
N GLU A 269 -21.63 -38.30 -0.08
CA GLU A 269 -21.85 -39.64 -0.64
C GLU A 269 -20.91 -40.69 -0.01
N PHE A 270 -19.64 -40.35 0.24
CA PHE A 270 -18.71 -41.22 0.96
C PHE A 270 -19.20 -41.54 2.37
N ALA A 271 -19.73 -40.54 3.10
CA ALA A 271 -20.32 -40.75 4.41
C ALA A 271 -21.56 -41.67 4.34
N ALA A 272 -22.42 -41.50 3.33
CA ALA A 272 -23.60 -42.33 3.12
C ALA A 272 -23.24 -43.80 2.82
N LEU A 273 -22.18 -44.03 2.03
CA LEU A 273 -21.66 -45.36 1.72
C LEU A 273 -20.66 -45.89 2.77
N LYS A 274 -20.47 -45.17 3.89
CA LYS A 274 -19.54 -45.49 4.98
C LYS A 274 -18.08 -45.70 4.54
N VAL A 275 -17.64 -44.98 3.52
CA VAL A 275 -16.24 -44.92 3.07
C VAL A 275 -15.52 -43.77 3.81
N ASN A 276 -15.66 -43.73 5.14
CA ASN A 276 -15.28 -42.59 5.97
C ASN A 276 -13.77 -42.39 6.10
N ALA A 277 -12.97 -43.41 5.77
CA ALA A 277 -11.51 -43.34 5.79
C ALA A 277 -10.94 -42.45 4.69
N LEU A 278 -11.78 -42.07 3.71
CA LEU A 278 -11.40 -41.24 2.58
C LEU A 278 -12.09 -39.88 2.70
N ARG A 279 -11.29 -38.83 2.57
CA ARG A 279 -11.77 -37.46 2.39
C ARG A 279 -11.24 -36.93 1.08
N VAL A 280 -12.06 -36.21 0.35
CA VAL A 280 -11.63 -35.49 -0.84
C VAL A 280 -11.33 -34.07 -0.45
N SER A 281 -10.09 -33.63 -0.74
CA SER A 281 -9.75 -32.21 -0.72
C SER A 281 -9.39 -31.72 -2.12
N THR A 282 -9.68 -30.45 -2.33
CA THR A 282 -9.46 -29.76 -3.60
C THR A 282 -8.01 -29.29 -3.68
N GLN A 283 -7.26 -29.80 -4.66
CA GLN A 283 -5.98 -29.21 -5.07
C GLN A 283 -6.13 -28.64 -6.48
N SER A 284 -5.89 -27.33 -6.62
CA SER A 284 -5.85 -26.66 -7.92
C SER A 284 -4.43 -26.71 -8.49
N ARG A 285 -4.30 -27.17 -9.75
CA ARG A 285 -3.06 -27.06 -10.53
C ARG A 285 -3.40 -26.53 -11.92
N SER A 286 -2.71 -25.47 -12.33
CA SER A 286 -2.87 -24.91 -13.68
C SER A 286 -1.67 -25.28 -14.55
N GLU A 287 -1.91 -25.87 -15.72
CA GLU A 287 -0.87 -26.10 -16.73
C GLU A 287 -1.33 -25.53 -18.08
N ARG A 288 -0.66 -24.47 -18.54
CA ARG A 288 -0.86 -23.85 -19.87
C ARG A 288 -2.33 -23.70 -20.32
N GLY A 289 -3.16 -23.06 -19.50
CA GLY A 289 -4.55 -22.73 -19.86
C GLY A 289 -5.55 -23.89 -19.79
N LYS A 290 -5.12 -25.08 -19.33
CA LYS A 290 -6.03 -26.14 -18.92
C LYS A 290 -6.06 -26.17 -17.39
N PRO A 291 -7.15 -25.70 -16.74
CA PRO A 291 -7.31 -25.93 -15.31
C PRO A 291 -7.45 -27.44 -15.09
N LEU A 292 -6.45 -28.05 -14.45
CA LEU A 292 -6.49 -29.46 -14.08
C LEU A 292 -6.93 -29.54 -12.62
N HIS A 293 -8.23 -29.80 -12.42
CA HIS A 293 -8.75 -30.14 -11.10
C HIS A 293 -8.55 -31.61 -10.84
N ARG A 294 -7.77 -31.92 -9.80
CA ARG A 294 -7.64 -33.27 -9.29
C ARG A 294 -8.28 -33.31 -7.92
N LEU A 295 -9.36 -34.05 -7.81
CA LEU A 295 -9.88 -34.48 -6.52
C LEU A 295 -8.86 -35.47 -5.95
N ARG A 296 -8.15 -35.04 -4.90
CA ARG A 296 -7.16 -35.89 -4.24
C ARG A 296 -7.82 -36.51 -3.02
N LEU A 297 -7.78 -37.83 -2.96
CA LEU A 297 -8.10 -38.55 -1.74
C LEU A 297 -6.99 -38.26 -0.73
N GLU A 298 -7.35 -37.71 0.43
CA GLU A 298 -6.45 -37.53 1.57
C GLU A 298 -6.08 -38.90 2.11
N LEU A 299 -5.01 -39.45 1.55
CA LEU A 299 -4.43 -40.70 1.99
C LEU A 299 -3.23 -40.38 2.89
N PRO A 300 -3.01 -41.13 3.99
CA PRO A 300 -1.83 -40.96 4.86
C PRO A 300 -0.49 -41.14 4.12
N GLN A 301 -0.51 -41.76 2.93
CA GLN A 301 0.66 -42.07 2.12
C GLN A 301 0.47 -41.58 0.68
N SER A 302 1.56 -41.14 0.04
CA SER A 302 1.55 -40.65 -1.35
C SER A 302 1.56 -41.77 -2.40
N ARG A 303 0.69 -42.77 -2.26
CA ARG A 303 0.50 -43.86 -3.25
C ARG A 303 -0.79 -43.66 -4.05
N THR A 304 -0.92 -44.34 -5.20
CA THR A 304 -2.11 -44.19 -6.03
C THR A 304 -3.33 -44.87 -5.38
N PRO A 305 -4.55 -44.30 -5.48
CA PRO A 305 -5.74 -44.90 -4.85
C PRO A 305 -6.00 -46.33 -5.33
N SER A 306 -5.70 -46.64 -6.59
CA SER A 306 -5.83 -47.99 -7.17
C SER A 306 -4.95 -49.04 -6.51
N GLU A 307 -3.83 -48.66 -5.89
CA GLU A 307 -2.90 -49.57 -5.21
C GLU A 307 -3.27 -49.81 -3.74
N ILE A 308 -4.09 -48.95 -3.14
CA ILE A 308 -4.40 -48.99 -1.70
C ILE A 308 -5.83 -49.46 -1.45
N LEU A 309 -6.76 -49.09 -2.34
CA LEU A 309 -8.18 -49.35 -2.16
C LEU A 309 -8.54 -50.76 -2.62
N SER A 310 -9.30 -51.46 -1.78
CA SER A 310 -9.93 -52.72 -2.18
C SER A 310 -10.90 -52.51 -3.36
N GLU A 311 -11.14 -53.57 -4.15
CA GLU A 311 -12.08 -53.51 -5.28
C GLU A 311 -13.46 -52.99 -4.86
N GLY A 312 -13.93 -53.40 -3.68
CA GLY A 312 -15.20 -52.92 -3.14
C GLY A 312 -15.20 -51.45 -2.72
N GLU A 313 -14.05 -50.87 -2.37
CA GLU A 313 -13.90 -49.43 -2.11
C GLU A 313 -13.86 -48.64 -3.41
N GLN A 314 -13.16 -49.14 -4.41
CA GLN A 314 -13.12 -48.53 -5.73
C GLN A 314 -14.53 -48.43 -6.33
N ARG A 315 -15.33 -49.51 -6.24
CA ARG A 315 -16.74 -49.49 -6.69
C ARG A 315 -17.61 -48.53 -5.88
N ALA A 316 -17.47 -48.51 -4.56
CA ALA A 316 -18.22 -47.57 -3.72
C ALA A 316 -17.88 -46.11 -4.05
N ILE A 317 -16.61 -45.80 -4.30
CA ILE A 317 -16.17 -44.47 -4.72
C ILE A 317 -16.74 -44.12 -6.09
N ALA A 318 -16.75 -45.05 -7.04
CA ALA A 318 -17.33 -44.83 -8.36
C ALA A 318 -18.82 -44.48 -8.28
N ILE A 319 -19.60 -45.24 -7.50
CA ILE A 319 -21.02 -44.98 -7.27
C ILE A 319 -21.22 -43.62 -6.59
N ALA A 320 -20.45 -43.32 -5.53
CA ALA A 320 -20.52 -42.04 -4.84
C ALA A 320 -20.18 -40.86 -5.78
N SER A 321 -19.19 -41.02 -6.65
CA SER A 321 -18.76 -39.98 -7.59
C SER A 321 -19.83 -39.70 -8.62
N PHE A 322 -20.42 -40.76 -9.17
CA PHE A 322 -21.55 -40.66 -10.08
C PHE A 322 -22.77 -39.98 -9.42
N LEU A 323 -23.15 -40.40 -8.21
CA LEU A 323 -24.26 -39.79 -7.49
C LEU A 323 -24.01 -38.33 -7.10
N ALA A 324 -22.78 -37.99 -6.71
CA ALA A 324 -22.39 -36.62 -6.40
C ALA A 324 -22.51 -35.72 -7.63
N GLU A 325 -22.00 -36.16 -8.78
CA GLU A 325 -22.07 -35.41 -10.04
C GLU A 325 -23.51 -35.16 -10.48
N ILE A 326 -24.37 -36.18 -10.44
CA ILE A 326 -25.79 -36.02 -10.82
C ILE A 326 -26.54 -35.14 -9.82
N SER A 327 -26.15 -35.16 -8.53
CA SER A 327 -26.77 -34.28 -7.53
C SER A 327 -26.50 -32.78 -7.80
N LEU A 328 -25.37 -32.45 -8.42
CA LEU A 328 -24.96 -31.08 -8.75
C LEU A 328 -25.49 -30.61 -10.09
N ASN A 329 -25.70 -31.51 -11.04
CA ASN A 329 -26.19 -31.17 -12.37
C ASN A 329 -27.66 -30.64 -12.34
N GLY A 330 -28.37 -30.77 -11.22
CA GLY A 330 -29.74 -30.25 -11.03
C GLY A 330 -30.82 -30.94 -11.88
N GLN A 331 -30.43 -31.85 -12.77
CA GLN A 331 -31.32 -32.61 -13.63
C GLN A 331 -31.96 -33.79 -12.88
N THR A 332 -33.21 -34.10 -13.23
CA THR A 332 -33.98 -35.23 -12.69
C THR A 332 -34.07 -36.39 -13.69
N SER A 333 -33.13 -36.47 -14.64
CA SER A 333 -33.07 -37.54 -15.62
C SER A 333 -32.95 -38.91 -14.95
N GLY A 334 -33.53 -39.93 -15.57
CA GLY A 334 -33.40 -41.31 -15.09
C GLY A 334 -31.94 -41.78 -15.12
N ILE A 335 -31.58 -42.64 -14.17
CA ILE A 335 -30.24 -43.24 -14.07
C ILE A 335 -30.33 -44.75 -14.13
N ILE A 336 -29.32 -45.38 -14.75
CA ILE A 336 -29.26 -46.81 -14.98
C ILE A 336 -27.99 -47.35 -14.35
N PHE A 337 -28.11 -48.38 -13.51
CA PHE A 337 -26.99 -49.12 -12.94
C PHE A 337 -26.99 -50.54 -13.47
N ASP A 338 -25.88 -50.95 -14.08
CA ASP A 338 -25.65 -52.35 -14.48
C ASP A 338 -24.76 -53.04 -13.45
N ASP A 339 -25.35 -53.99 -12.74
CA ASP A 339 -24.77 -54.76 -11.63
C ASP A 339 -23.90 -53.95 -10.64
N PRO A 340 -24.50 -52.96 -9.94
CA PRO A 340 -23.75 -52.01 -9.10
C PRO A 340 -23.08 -52.64 -7.87
N VAL A 341 -23.31 -53.93 -7.62
CA VAL A 341 -22.86 -54.63 -6.41
C VAL A 341 -21.94 -55.81 -6.64
N CYS A 342 -21.50 -56.02 -7.88
CA CYS A 342 -20.51 -57.06 -8.15
C CYS A 342 -19.24 -56.84 -7.29
N SER A 343 -18.68 -57.93 -6.76
CA SER A 343 -17.56 -57.93 -5.80
C SER A 343 -17.75 -57.15 -4.48
N LEU A 344 -18.97 -56.72 -4.13
CA LEU A 344 -19.25 -56.08 -2.84
C LEU A 344 -19.60 -57.09 -1.75
N ASP A 345 -19.14 -56.85 -0.53
CA ASP A 345 -19.59 -57.56 0.66
C ASP A 345 -21.06 -57.24 1.00
N HIS A 346 -21.67 -58.07 1.85
CA HIS A 346 -23.08 -57.93 2.25
C HIS A 346 -23.39 -56.55 2.89
N ARG A 347 -22.44 -55.96 3.63
CA ARG A 347 -22.62 -54.67 4.31
C ARG A 347 -22.65 -53.52 3.30
N ARG A 348 -21.81 -53.55 2.28
CA ARG A 348 -21.79 -52.55 1.20
C ARG A 348 -23.01 -52.67 0.30
N ARG A 349 -23.46 -53.89 0.01
CA ARG A 349 -24.73 -54.13 -0.72
C ARG A 349 -25.92 -53.43 -0.05
N GLU A 350 -26.04 -53.55 1.28
CA GLU A 350 -27.08 -52.86 2.05
C GLU A 350 -26.99 -51.33 1.92
N LEU A 351 -25.77 -50.77 2.01
CA LEU A 351 -25.56 -49.32 1.92
C LEU A 351 -25.88 -48.79 0.51
N VAL A 352 -25.43 -49.50 -0.53
CA VAL A 352 -25.71 -49.15 -1.92
C VAL A 352 -27.21 -49.26 -2.20
N ALA A 353 -27.88 -50.34 -1.80
CA ALA A 353 -29.33 -50.51 -1.99
C ALA A 353 -30.10 -49.34 -1.34
N LYS A 354 -29.80 -49.04 -0.07
CA LYS A 354 -30.40 -47.92 0.64
C LYS A 354 -30.19 -46.60 -0.07
N ARG A 355 -28.96 -46.33 -0.52
CA ARG A 355 -28.63 -45.05 -1.18
C ARG A 355 -29.33 -44.92 -2.53
N LEU A 356 -29.39 -45.99 -3.32
CA LEU A 356 -30.10 -46.02 -4.60
C LEU A 356 -31.60 -45.79 -4.43
N VAL A 357 -32.23 -46.41 -3.42
CA VAL A 357 -33.67 -46.18 -3.13
C VAL A 357 -33.91 -44.74 -2.67
N GLN A 358 -33.02 -44.17 -1.85
CA GLN A 358 -33.10 -42.75 -1.48
C GLN A 358 -33.00 -41.84 -2.70
N GLU A 359 -32.18 -42.20 -3.69
CA GLU A 359 -32.10 -41.45 -4.95
C GLU A 359 -33.34 -41.65 -5.83
N ALA A 360 -33.94 -42.84 -5.79
CA ALA A 360 -35.18 -43.17 -6.48
C ALA A 360 -36.40 -42.34 -5.99
N ALA A 361 -36.30 -41.73 -4.81
CA ALA A 361 -37.30 -40.76 -4.36
C ALA A 361 -37.26 -39.43 -5.12
N LYS A 362 -36.15 -39.12 -5.82
CA LYS A 362 -35.96 -37.87 -6.57
C LYS A 362 -36.02 -38.03 -8.08
N ARG A 363 -35.66 -39.21 -8.61
CA ARG A 363 -35.58 -39.52 -10.04
C ARG A 363 -35.80 -41.00 -10.30
N GLN A 364 -36.05 -41.38 -11.56
CA GLN A 364 -36.15 -42.79 -11.92
C GLN A 364 -34.78 -43.48 -11.79
N VAL A 365 -34.73 -44.63 -11.12
CA VAL A 365 -33.53 -45.47 -10.99
C VAL A 365 -33.85 -46.85 -11.55
N ILE A 366 -33.11 -47.27 -12.56
CA ILE A 366 -33.21 -48.60 -13.17
C ILE A 366 -31.96 -49.38 -12.77
N VAL A 367 -32.15 -50.60 -12.25
CA VAL A 367 -31.04 -51.45 -11.81
C VAL A 367 -31.15 -52.80 -12.51
N PHE A 368 -30.11 -53.14 -13.28
CA PHE A 368 -29.89 -54.50 -13.74
C PHE A 368 -29.04 -55.22 -12.71
N THR A 369 -29.49 -56.40 -12.26
CA THR A 369 -28.70 -57.23 -11.35
C THR A 369 -29.09 -58.69 -11.53
N HIS A 370 -28.12 -59.56 -11.35
CA HIS A 370 -28.34 -61.00 -11.24
C HIS A 370 -28.41 -61.44 -9.76
N ASP A 371 -28.16 -60.52 -8.82
CA ASP A 371 -28.16 -60.79 -7.39
C ASP A 371 -29.57 -60.62 -6.79
N LEU A 372 -30.25 -61.74 -6.55
CA LEU A 372 -31.58 -61.78 -5.92
C LEU A 372 -31.58 -61.22 -4.48
N TYR A 373 -30.47 -61.33 -3.75
CA TYR A 373 -30.37 -60.74 -2.42
C TYR A 373 -30.38 -59.22 -2.51
N PHE A 374 -29.63 -58.65 -3.46
CA PHE A 374 -29.65 -57.21 -3.71
C PHE A 374 -31.01 -56.70 -4.18
N LEU A 375 -31.69 -57.42 -5.08
CA LEU A 375 -33.06 -57.11 -5.48
C LEU A 375 -34.01 -57.04 -4.27
N LYS A 376 -33.88 -57.98 -3.33
CA LYS A 376 -34.67 -57.98 -2.10
C LYS A 376 -34.38 -56.77 -1.21
N LEU A 377 -33.10 -56.40 -1.06
CA LEU A 377 -32.73 -55.18 -0.33
C LEU A 377 -33.36 -53.93 -0.93
N LEU A 378 -33.35 -53.79 -2.27
CA LEU A 378 -34.00 -52.69 -2.97
C LEU A 378 -35.52 -52.67 -2.73
N ALA A 379 -36.18 -53.83 -2.78
CA ALA A 379 -37.62 -53.94 -2.55
C ALA A 379 -38.01 -53.64 -1.09
N ASP A 380 -37.24 -54.14 -0.12
CA ASP A 380 -37.47 -53.89 1.31
C ASP A 380 -37.24 -52.42 1.67
N ASP A 381 -36.17 -51.81 1.14
CA ASP A 381 -35.87 -50.38 1.34
C ASP A 381 -36.88 -49.49 0.64
N GLY A 382 -37.34 -49.88 -0.55
CA GLY A 382 -38.42 -49.21 -1.29
C GLY A 382 -39.70 -49.15 -0.48
N LYS A 383 -40.16 -50.29 0.07
CA LYS A 383 -41.32 -50.34 0.97
C LYS A 383 -41.15 -49.46 2.19
N ARG A 384 -39.96 -49.46 2.80
CA ARG A 384 -39.66 -48.67 4.00
C ARG A 384 -39.64 -47.16 3.74
N LEU A 385 -39.19 -46.73 2.56
CA LEU A 385 -39.12 -45.32 2.16
C LEU A 385 -40.36 -44.85 1.37
N GLY A 386 -41.32 -45.75 1.11
CA GLY A 386 -42.53 -45.43 0.33
C GLY A 386 -42.27 -45.23 -1.17
N VAL A 387 -41.17 -45.76 -1.70
CA VAL A 387 -40.81 -45.68 -3.12
C VAL A 387 -41.37 -46.89 -3.86
N SER A 388 -42.06 -46.66 -4.98
CA SER A 388 -42.59 -47.74 -5.83
C SER A 388 -41.44 -48.49 -6.51
N VAL A 389 -41.42 -49.82 -6.36
CA VAL A 389 -40.42 -50.70 -6.98
C VAL A 389 -41.10 -51.63 -7.95
N GLN A 390 -40.77 -51.51 -9.23
CA GLN A 390 -41.19 -52.44 -10.27
C GLN A 390 -40.06 -53.43 -10.55
N THR A 391 -40.38 -54.72 -10.57
CA THR A 391 -39.42 -55.79 -10.86
C THR A 391 -39.75 -56.45 -12.19
N GLN A 392 -38.74 -56.69 -13.01
CA GLN A 392 -38.86 -57.42 -14.28
C GLN A 392 -37.71 -58.41 -14.40
N SER A 393 -37.93 -59.51 -15.11
CA SER A 393 -36.85 -60.42 -15.50
C SER A 393 -36.49 -60.22 -16.97
N VAL A 394 -35.22 -60.45 -17.29
CA VAL A 394 -34.71 -60.39 -18.66
C VAL A 394 -34.13 -61.76 -18.98
N SER A 395 -34.58 -62.38 -20.06
CA SER A 395 -34.12 -63.70 -20.47
C SER A 395 -33.89 -63.79 -21.97
N ARG A 396 -33.11 -64.80 -22.38
CA ARG A 396 -33.00 -65.20 -23.79
C ARG A 396 -34.20 -66.09 -24.12
N GLN A 397 -34.96 -65.71 -25.13
CA GLN A 397 -36.09 -66.51 -25.63
C GLN A 397 -35.92 -66.75 -27.14
N GLN A 398 -36.88 -67.45 -27.77
CA GLN A 398 -36.84 -67.71 -29.21
C GLN A 398 -36.78 -66.42 -30.06
N GLN A 399 -37.34 -65.32 -29.53
CA GLN A 399 -37.36 -64.01 -30.18
C GLN A 399 -36.01 -63.26 -30.12
N GLY A 400 -35.04 -63.74 -29.33
CA GLY A 400 -33.71 -63.14 -29.20
C GLY A 400 -33.26 -62.91 -27.75
N PHE A 401 -32.25 -62.07 -27.58
CA PHE A 401 -31.73 -61.63 -26.30
C PHE A 401 -32.51 -60.43 -25.77
N GLY A 402 -32.62 -60.28 -24.44
CA GLY A 402 -33.22 -59.09 -23.84
C GLY A 402 -34.75 -59.10 -23.74
N VAL A 403 -35.40 -60.25 -23.88
CA VAL A 403 -36.86 -60.34 -23.76
C VAL A 403 -37.25 -60.13 -22.30
N THR A 404 -38.01 -59.07 -22.04
CA THR A 404 -38.49 -58.73 -20.72
C THR A 404 -39.75 -59.52 -20.38
N SER A 405 -39.84 -59.95 -19.14
CA SER A 405 -41.08 -60.49 -18.57
C SER A 405 -41.37 -59.77 -17.27
N ALA A 406 -42.64 -59.41 -17.06
CA ALA A 406 -43.11 -58.88 -15.78
C ALA A 406 -42.96 -59.92 -14.65
N ASP A 407 -42.81 -61.19 -15.02
CA ASP A 407 -42.64 -62.28 -14.08
C ASP A 407 -41.19 -62.43 -13.61
N LEU A 408 -40.99 -62.44 -12.29
CA LEU A 408 -39.73 -62.85 -11.68
C LEU A 408 -39.43 -64.34 -11.94
N PRO A 409 -38.14 -64.76 -11.95
CA PRO A 409 -37.76 -66.17 -11.93
C PRO A 409 -38.41 -66.91 -10.76
N PHE A 410 -38.54 -68.24 -10.84
CA PHE A 410 -39.26 -69.04 -9.83
C PHE A 410 -38.72 -68.81 -8.41
N GLU A 411 -37.41 -68.66 -8.26
CA GLU A 411 -36.70 -68.37 -7.02
C GLU A 411 -37.10 -67.03 -6.41
N GLY A 412 -37.38 -66.03 -7.25
CA GLY A 412 -37.80 -64.68 -6.85
C GLY A 412 -39.31 -64.53 -6.63
N LYS A 413 -40.12 -65.52 -7.02
CA LYS A 413 -41.58 -65.50 -6.82
C LYS A 413 -41.97 -65.82 -5.37
N THR A 414 -43.01 -65.15 -4.87
CA THR A 414 -43.64 -65.44 -3.57
C THR A 414 -44.31 -66.82 -3.55
N SER A 415 -44.54 -67.39 -2.37
CA SER A 415 -45.24 -68.68 -2.22
C SER A 415 -46.57 -68.75 -3.00
N SER A 416 -47.38 -67.70 -2.97
CA SER A 416 -48.66 -67.66 -3.72
C SER A 416 -48.46 -67.60 -5.23
N GLN A 417 -47.47 -66.84 -5.72
CA GLN A 417 -47.16 -66.78 -7.16
C GLN A 417 -46.60 -68.10 -7.69
N ARG A 418 -45.86 -68.85 -6.86
CA ARG A 418 -45.33 -70.18 -7.24
C ARG A 418 -46.45 -71.18 -7.51
N VAL A 419 -47.57 -71.12 -6.79
CA VAL A 419 -48.77 -71.95 -7.06
C VAL A 419 -49.21 -71.80 -8.51
N GLY A 420 -49.29 -70.57 -9.02
CA GLY A 420 -49.71 -70.32 -10.40
C GLY A 420 -48.77 -70.97 -11.43
N VAL A 421 -47.46 -70.94 -11.19
CA VAL A 421 -46.47 -71.58 -12.06
C VAL A 421 -46.66 -73.09 -12.09
N VAL A 422 -46.81 -73.72 -10.92
CA VAL A 422 -46.99 -75.18 -10.83
C VAL A 422 -48.34 -75.61 -11.44
N LYS A 423 -49.42 -74.83 -11.25
CA LYS A 423 -50.71 -75.06 -11.92
C LYS A 423 -50.59 -75.03 -13.44
N ASN A 424 -49.83 -74.07 -14.00
CA ASN A 424 -49.62 -74.00 -15.46
C ASN A 424 -48.89 -75.24 -15.99
N ILE A 425 -47.92 -75.78 -15.23
CA ILE A 425 -47.22 -77.02 -15.62
C ILE A 425 -48.16 -78.23 -15.49
N GLN A 426 -49.03 -78.26 -14.48
CA GLN A 426 -50.05 -79.31 -14.34
C GLN A 426 -50.99 -79.34 -15.55
N VAL A 427 -51.39 -78.19 -16.10
CA VAL A 427 -52.20 -78.13 -17.33
C VAL A 427 -51.47 -78.75 -18.52
N LEU A 428 -50.15 -78.53 -18.63
CA LEU A 428 -49.32 -79.16 -19.67
C LEU A 428 -49.20 -80.67 -19.46
N ALA A 429 -49.02 -81.12 -18.21
CA ALA A 429 -48.98 -82.54 -17.86
C ALA A 429 -50.31 -83.24 -18.17
N ALA A 430 -51.44 -82.63 -17.79
CA ALA A 430 -52.78 -83.15 -18.09
C ALA A 430 -53.04 -83.25 -19.60
N LYS A 431 -52.59 -82.24 -20.37
CA LYS A 431 -52.67 -82.27 -21.82
C LYS A 431 -51.83 -83.41 -22.41
N ALA A 432 -50.57 -83.56 -22.01
CA ALA A 432 -49.70 -84.63 -22.49
C ALA A 432 -50.28 -86.02 -22.15
N TYR A 433 -50.82 -86.20 -20.95
CA TYR A 433 -51.51 -87.42 -20.53
C TYR A 433 -52.71 -87.73 -21.43
N SER A 434 -53.57 -86.75 -21.70
CA SER A 434 -54.73 -86.93 -22.59
C SER A 434 -54.35 -87.28 -24.04
N GLN A 435 -53.13 -86.93 -24.45
CA GLN A 435 -52.58 -87.20 -25.78
C GLN A 435 -51.77 -88.51 -25.85
N ASN A 436 -51.68 -89.26 -24.75
CA ASN A 436 -50.80 -90.42 -24.59
C ASN A 436 -49.32 -90.13 -24.89
N ASP A 437 -48.87 -88.89 -24.64
CA ASP A 437 -47.48 -88.48 -24.77
C ASP A 437 -46.76 -88.72 -23.43
N GLN A 438 -46.28 -89.95 -23.26
CA GLN A 438 -45.68 -90.41 -22.00
C GLN A 438 -44.42 -89.63 -21.62
N GLU A 439 -43.60 -89.24 -22.60
CA GLU A 439 -42.33 -88.54 -22.37
C GLU A 439 -42.58 -87.13 -21.83
N ASN A 440 -43.45 -86.35 -22.48
CA ASN A 440 -43.78 -85.00 -22.00
C ASN A 440 -44.59 -85.04 -20.71
N TYR A 441 -45.45 -86.05 -20.52
CA TYR A 441 -46.16 -86.25 -19.26
C TYR A 441 -45.19 -86.47 -18.10
N GLU A 442 -44.24 -87.41 -18.21
CA GLU A 442 -43.24 -87.64 -17.17
C GLU A 442 -42.41 -86.37 -16.91
N MET A 443 -41.92 -85.73 -17.97
CA MET A 443 -41.12 -84.51 -17.85
C MET A 443 -41.88 -83.40 -17.11
N HIS A 444 -43.14 -83.13 -17.47
CA HIS A 444 -43.93 -82.07 -16.83
C HIS A 444 -44.30 -82.42 -15.39
N THR A 445 -44.67 -83.67 -15.10
CA THR A 445 -45.04 -84.12 -13.75
C THR A 445 -43.84 -84.07 -12.80
N VAL A 446 -42.68 -84.60 -13.20
CA VAL A 446 -41.43 -84.52 -12.42
C VAL A 446 -41.03 -83.06 -12.16
N ARG A 447 -41.12 -82.21 -13.20
CA ARG A 447 -40.83 -80.78 -13.05
C ARG A 447 -41.82 -80.09 -12.09
N ALA A 448 -43.10 -80.42 -12.16
CA ALA A 448 -44.11 -79.86 -11.27
C ALA A 448 -43.82 -80.21 -9.80
N TYR A 449 -43.54 -81.49 -9.49
CA TYR A 449 -43.19 -81.91 -8.13
C TYR A 449 -41.86 -81.33 -7.64
N THR A 450 -40.86 -81.20 -8.51
CA THR A 450 -39.60 -80.55 -8.17
C THR A 450 -39.83 -79.09 -7.76
N LEU A 451 -40.62 -78.34 -8.53
CA LEU A 451 -40.96 -76.95 -8.22
C LEU A 451 -41.90 -76.85 -6.99
N LEU A 452 -42.82 -77.79 -6.82
CA LEU A 452 -43.71 -77.84 -5.66
C LEU A 452 -42.93 -78.07 -4.37
N ARG A 453 -41.91 -78.94 -4.39
CA ARG A 453 -40.97 -79.13 -3.26
C ARG A 453 -40.28 -77.82 -2.88
N LEU A 454 -39.74 -77.10 -3.87
CA LEU A 454 -39.12 -75.80 -3.65
C LEU A 454 -40.13 -74.74 -3.15
N ALA A 455 -41.40 -74.85 -3.53
CA ALA A 455 -42.47 -73.98 -3.04
C ALA A 455 -42.82 -74.28 -1.57
N TRP A 456 -42.86 -75.57 -1.18
CA TRP A 456 -43.02 -75.99 0.21
C TRP A 456 -41.90 -75.44 1.10
N GLU A 457 -40.63 -75.61 0.70
CA GLU A 457 -39.49 -75.03 1.42
C GLU A 457 -39.66 -73.52 1.62
N ARG A 458 -40.03 -72.80 0.55
CA ARG A 458 -40.22 -71.35 0.62
C ARG A 458 -41.40 -70.96 1.51
N SER A 459 -42.47 -71.74 1.51
CA SER A 459 -43.64 -71.49 2.34
C SER A 459 -43.36 -71.61 3.83
N VAL A 460 -42.40 -72.43 4.24
CA VAL A 460 -41.97 -72.49 5.65
C VAL A 460 -41.39 -71.13 6.07
N GLU A 461 -40.53 -70.53 5.26
CA GLU A 461 -39.93 -69.22 5.53
C GLU A 461 -40.94 -68.06 5.41
N GLU A 462 -41.68 -67.98 4.30
CA GLU A 462 -42.56 -66.84 3.99
C GLU A 462 -43.90 -66.90 4.72
N VAL A 463 -44.50 -68.08 4.81
CA VAL A 463 -45.90 -68.28 5.26
C VAL A 463 -45.93 -68.79 6.69
N LEU A 464 -45.35 -69.97 6.98
CA LEU A 464 -45.44 -70.62 8.29
C LEU A 464 -44.72 -69.81 9.38
N LEU A 465 -43.47 -69.40 9.11
CA LEU A 465 -42.68 -68.53 9.99
C LEU A 465 -42.92 -67.05 9.73
N ARG A 466 -43.87 -66.70 8.85
CA ARG A 466 -44.27 -65.32 8.57
C ARG A 466 -43.10 -64.38 8.32
N ASN A 467 -42.12 -64.80 7.50
CA ASN A 467 -40.94 -64.02 7.15
C ASN A 467 -40.03 -63.63 8.35
N VAL A 468 -40.16 -64.30 9.50
CA VAL A 468 -39.29 -64.10 10.68
C VAL A 468 -37.85 -64.53 10.36
N VAL A 469 -37.71 -65.71 9.73
CA VAL A 469 -36.43 -66.24 9.22
C VAL A 469 -36.57 -66.42 7.71
N ILE A 470 -35.65 -65.81 6.95
CA ILE A 470 -35.56 -65.98 5.50
C ILE A 470 -34.09 -66.13 5.14
N ARG A 471 -33.77 -67.02 4.18
CA ARG A 471 -32.40 -67.15 3.67
C ARG A 471 -31.83 -65.79 3.25
N PHE A 472 -30.56 -65.58 3.58
CA PHE A 472 -29.78 -64.37 3.30
C PHE A 472 -30.26 -63.09 4.02
N ARG A 473 -31.28 -63.12 4.90
CA ARG A 473 -31.62 -61.96 5.73
C ARG A 473 -30.65 -61.88 6.90
N LYS A 474 -30.05 -60.69 7.12
CA LYS A 474 -29.07 -60.47 8.20
C LYS A 474 -29.64 -60.66 9.62
N SER A 475 -30.90 -60.30 9.82
CA SER A 475 -31.56 -60.37 11.13
C SER A 475 -32.79 -61.27 11.09
N VAL A 476 -33.03 -61.91 12.23
CA VAL A 476 -34.31 -62.55 12.55
C VAL A 476 -35.29 -61.43 12.95
N ASP A 477 -36.42 -61.35 12.27
CA ASP A 477 -37.41 -60.26 12.46
C ASP A 477 -38.40 -60.61 13.57
N THR A 478 -37.97 -60.38 14.81
CA THR A 478 -38.70 -60.79 16.02
C THR A 478 -40.06 -60.11 16.15
N GLN A 479 -40.27 -58.94 15.55
CA GLN A 479 -41.56 -58.25 15.58
C GLN A 479 -42.66 -59.02 14.86
N ARG A 480 -42.28 -59.79 13.82
CA ARG A 480 -43.22 -60.64 13.06
C ARG A 480 -43.66 -61.90 13.81
N LEU A 481 -42.99 -62.26 14.91
CA LEU A 481 -43.42 -63.37 15.78
C LEU A 481 -44.84 -63.17 16.32
N SER A 482 -45.28 -61.92 16.45
CA SER A 482 -46.67 -61.57 16.80
C SER A 482 -47.70 -62.26 15.90
N GLY A 483 -47.36 -62.60 14.67
CA GLY A 483 -48.24 -63.31 13.74
C GLY A 483 -47.98 -64.81 13.57
N VAL A 484 -46.96 -65.38 14.23
CA VAL A 484 -46.57 -66.79 14.01
C VAL A 484 -47.36 -67.73 14.92
N THR A 485 -47.92 -68.79 14.34
CA THR A 485 -48.57 -69.90 15.05
C THR A 485 -48.39 -71.17 14.22
N VAL A 486 -47.71 -72.16 14.80
CA VAL A 486 -47.47 -73.48 14.20
C VAL A 486 -48.26 -74.51 14.99
N SER A 487 -49.15 -75.21 14.32
CA SER A 487 -49.92 -76.34 14.87
C SER A 487 -49.38 -77.66 14.33
N ASP A 488 -49.70 -78.76 15.01
CA ASP A 488 -49.33 -80.10 14.54
C ASP A 488 -49.90 -80.41 13.15
N GLY A 489 -51.08 -79.84 12.82
CA GLY A 489 -51.67 -79.94 11.49
C GLY A 489 -50.85 -79.23 10.41
N ASP A 490 -50.17 -78.12 10.73
CA ASP A 490 -49.28 -77.46 9.77
C ASP A 490 -48.01 -78.28 9.55
N TYR A 491 -47.46 -78.86 10.62
CA TYR A 491 -46.31 -79.77 10.54
C TYR A 491 -46.63 -80.98 9.67
N ALA A 492 -47.75 -81.65 9.93
CA ALA A 492 -48.18 -82.82 9.15
C ALA A 492 -48.28 -82.49 7.66
N ARG A 493 -48.94 -81.38 7.30
CA ARG A 493 -49.07 -80.95 5.89
C ARG A 493 -47.73 -80.65 5.22
N VAL A 494 -46.82 -79.98 5.92
CA VAL A 494 -45.48 -79.71 5.38
C VAL A 494 -44.69 -81.00 5.23
N ASN A 495 -44.73 -81.89 6.22
CA ASN A 495 -44.04 -83.17 6.21
C ASN A 495 -44.55 -84.06 5.07
N ASP A 496 -45.86 -84.19 4.92
CA ASP A 496 -46.50 -85.01 3.90
C ASP A 496 -46.22 -84.44 2.50
N GLY A 497 -46.38 -83.13 2.32
CA GLY A 497 -46.08 -82.43 1.07
C GLY A 497 -44.60 -82.58 0.66
N MET A 498 -43.67 -82.37 1.59
CA MET A 498 -42.24 -82.54 1.33
C MET A 498 -41.86 -83.98 1.03
N THR A 499 -42.40 -84.95 1.78
CA THR A 499 -42.16 -86.38 1.57
C THR A 499 -42.63 -86.81 0.19
N LYS A 500 -43.87 -86.47 -0.16
CA LYS A 500 -44.46 -86.81 -1.45
C LYS A 500 -43.69 -86.20 -2.62
N CYS A 501 -43.32 -84.92 -2.53
CA CYS A 501 -42.55 -84.29 -3.61
C CYS A 501 -41.11 -84.85 -3.73
N SER A 502 -40.51 -85.30 -2.62
CA SER A 502 -39.13 -85.83 -2.63
C SER A 502 -39.01 -87.16 -3.39
N ASN A 503 -40.09 -87.92 -3.54
CA ASN A 503 -40.13 -89.12 -4.37
C ASN A 503 -39.82 -88.85 -5.86
N TYR A 504 -39.98 -87.60 -6.33
CA TYR A 504 -39.86 -87.23 -7.73
C TYR A 504 -38.75 -86.20 -8.01
N ALA A 505 -38.15 -85.63 -6.96
CA ALA A 505 -37.20 -84.51 -7.08
C ALA A 505 -35.71 -84.91 -6.92
N HIS A 506 -35.41 -86.18 -6.63
CA HIS A 506 -34.07 -86.71 -6.41
C HIS A 506 -33.76 -87.91 -7.33
N ASP A 507 -32.48 -88.29 -7.40
CA ASP A 507 -32.03 -89.48 -8.13
C ASP A 507 -32.74 -90.73 -7.58
N ARG A 508 -33.35 -91.51 -8.47
CA ARG A 508 -34.26 -92.61 -8.07
C ARG A 508 -33.42 -93.85 -7.69
N PRO A 509 -33.72 -94.55 -6.58
CA PRO A 509 -33.09 -95.85 -6.34
C PRO A 509 -33.49 -96.84 -7.46
N GLU A 510 -32.50 -97.57 -8.02
CA GLU A 510 -32.68 -98.52 -9.14
C GLU A 510 -33.74 -99.63 -8.92
N ILE A 511 -34.21 -99.84 -7.69
CA ILE A 511 -34.95 -101.05 -7.30
C ILE A 511 -36.45 -100.80 -7.01
N ALA A 512 -36.92 -99.56 -6.99
CA ALA A 512 -38.34 -99.26 -6.81
C ALA A 512 -38.78 -98.08 -7.71
N GLY A 513 -39.37 -98.40 -8.87
CA GLY A 513 -40.03 -97.40 -9.69
C GLY A 513 -41.26 -96.86 -8.97
N VAL A 514 -41.16 -95.65 -8.41
CA VAL A 514 -42.34 -94.94 -7.89
C VAL A 514 -43.23 -94.59 -9.08
N ALA A 515 -44.50 -95.03 -9.05
CA ALA A 515 -45.46 -94.70 -10.09
C ALA A 515 -45.63 -93.18 -10.20
N LEU A 516 -45.71 -92.68 -11.44
CA LEU A 516 -45.98 -91.28 -11.73
C LEU A 516 -47.44 -90.95 -11.34
N PRO A 517 -47.67 -89.93 -10.49
CA PRO A 517 -49.01 -89.52 -10.08
C PRO A 517 -49.84 -89.04 -11.25
N ASP A 518 -51.11 -89.45 -11.33
CA ASP A 518 -52.04 -88.99 -12.36
C ASP A 518 -52.20 -87.46 -12.34
N PRO A 519 -52.58 -86.82 -13.46
CA PRO A 519 -52.73 -85.36 -13.51
C PRO A 519 -53.71 -84.78 -12.48
N ASP A 520 -54.73 -85.54 -12.09
CA ASP A 520 -55.71 -85.17 -11.06
C ASP A 520 -55.11 -85.24 -9.66
N GLU A 521 -54.23 -86.22 -9.41
CA GLU A 521 -53.50 -86.34 -8.15
C GLU A 521 -52.52 -85.17 -7.98
N LEU A 522 -51.77 -84.84 -9.04
CA LEU A 522 -50.90 -83.65 -9.05
C LEU A 522 -51.69 -82.37 -8.80
N LEU A 523 -52.87 -82.21 -9.40
CA LEU A 523 -53.73 -81.05 -9.17
C LEU A 523 -54.22 -80.98 -7.72
N ALA A 524 -54.64 -82.10 -7.15
CA ALA A 524 -55.07 -82.18 -5.76
C ALA A 524 -53.95 -81.76 -4.80
N ASP A 525 -52.71 -82.21 -5.04
CA ASP A 525 -51.54 -81.82 -4.24
C ASP A 525 -51.25 -80.32 -4.32
N ILE A 526 -51.33 -79.73 -5.53
CA ILE A 526 -51.15 -78.29 -5.72
C ILE A 526 -52.24 -77.49 -5.01
N LEU A 527 -53.49 -77.96 -5.03
CA LEU A 527 -54.60 -77.32 -4.33
C LEU A 527 -54.47 -77.45 -2.81
N ALA A 528 -53.97 -78.58 -2.31
CA ALA A 528 -53.68 -78.77 -0.89
C ALA A 528 -52.62 -77.78 -0.39
N PHE A 529 -51.58 -77.52 -1.20
CA PHE A 529 -50.57 -76.49 -0.93
C PHE A 529 -51.13 -75.07 -1.00
N ASP A 530 -51.95 -74.74 -2.01
CA ASP A 530 -52.62 -73.43 -2.11
C ASP A 530 -53.54 -73.17 -0.90
N SER A 531 -54.29 -74.19 -0.47
CA SER A 531 -55.13 -74.13 0.73
C SER A 531 -54.28 -73.90 1.99
N PHE A 532 -53.13 -74.57 2.10
CA PHE A 532 -52.20 -74.39 3.21
C PHE A 532 -51.76 -72.93 3.31
N ILE A 533 -51.35 -72.33 2.19
CA ILE A 533 -50.94 -70.93 2.15
C ILE A 533 -52.07 -70.01 2.63
N LYS A 534 -53.29 -70.22 2.14
CA LYS A 534 -54.44 -69.37 2.46
C LYS A 534 -54.84 -69.46 3.94
N GLU A 535 -54.95 -70.68 4.46
CA GLU A 535 -55.35 -70.94 5.85
C GLU A 535 -54.31 -70.39 6.84
N VAL A 536 -53.02 -70.65 6.61
CA VAL A 536 -51.95 -70.19 7.50
C VAL A 536 -51.85 -68.67 7.49
N ASN A 537 -51.98 -68.01 6.33
CA ASN A 537 -51.97 -66.55 6.25
C ASN A 537 -53.18 -65.94 6.97
N ALA A 538 -54.39 -66.48 6.75
CA ALA A 538 -55.60 -66.00 7.42
C ALA A 538 -55.48 -66.13 8.95
N ARG A 539 -55.02 -67.28 9.43
CA ARG A 539 -54.77 -67.52 10.85
C ARG A 539 -53.70 -66.57 11.39
N SER A 540 -52.61 -66.35 10.65
CA SER A 540 -51.52 -65.46 11.06
C SER A 540 -51.96 -64.01 11.25
N VAL A 541 -52.83 -63.50 10.36
CA VAL A 541 -53.42 -62.16 10.49
C VAL A 541 -54.31 -62.06 11.72
N ALA A 542 -55.17 -63.06 11.94
CA ALA A 542 -56.03 -63.11 13.12
C ALA A 542 -55.21 -63.15 14.42
N THR A 543 -54.17 -63.99 14.49
CA THR A 543 -53.26 -64.09 15.63
C THR A 543 -52.60 -62.76 15.95
N GLU A 544 -52.11 -62.04 14.93
CA GLU A 544 -51.45 -60.75 15.13
C GLU A 544 -52.40 -59.70 15.68
N VAL A 545 -53.66 -59.66 15.20
CA VAL A 545 -54.68 -58.75 15.73
C VAL A 545 -54.97 -59.06 17.20
N VAL A 546 -55.07 -60.33 17.57
CA VAL A 546 -55.27 -60.75 18.97
C VAL A 546 -54.09 -60.35 19.83
N ARG A 547 -52.85 -60.67 19.42
CA ARG A 547 -51.65 -60.37 20.21
C ARG A 547 -51.37 -58.86 20.31
N LYS A 548 -51.70 -58.06 19.29
CA LYS A 548 -51.58 -56.58 19.32
C LYS A 548 -52.62 -55.91 20.23
N LYS A 549 -53.77 -56.54 20.47
CA LYS A 549 -54.78 -56.05 21.44
C LYS A 549 -54.39 -56.32 22.91
N GLY A 550 -53.30 -57.06 23.14
CA GLY A 550 -52.83 -57.46 24.48
C GLY A 550 -53.65 -58.63 25.06
N PRO A 551 -53.08 -59.45 25.96
CA PRO A 551 -53.86 -60.48 26.62
C PRO A 551 -54.91 -59.83 27.52
N ALA A 552 -56.17 -60.27 27.42
CA ALA A 552 -57.11 -60.09 28.52
C ALA A 552 -56.47 -60.75 29.75
N ALA A 553 -56.33 -60.00 30.85
CA ALA A 553 -55.71 -60.45 32.07
C ALA A 553 -56.23 -61.83 32.48
N SER A 554 -55.38 -62.85 32.36
CA SER A 554 -55.59 -64.13 33.03
C SER A 554 -55.41 -63.87 34.52
N VAL A 555 -56.52 -63.82 35.24
CA VAL A 555 -56.55 -63.92 36.71
C VAL A 555 -55.83 -65.21 37.07
N ALA A 556 -54.64 -65.06 37.67
CA ALA A 556 -53.99 -66.15 38.37
C ALA A 556 -54.89 -66.52 39.57
N VAL A 557 -55.48 -67.71 39.53
CA VAL A 557 -56.04 -68.34 40.71
C VAL A 557 -54.86 -68.92 41.49
N ALA A 558 -54.79 -68.54 42.77
CA ALA A 558 -53.77 -68.88 43.74
C ALA A 558 -53.65 -70.38 44.03
#